data_AF-A0A3M1PGE2-F1
#
_entry.id   AF-A0A3M1PGE2-F1
#
_cell.length_a   1.000
_cell.length_b   1.000
_cell.length_c   1.000
_cell.angle_alpha   90.00
_cell.angle_beta   90.00
_cell.angle_gamma   90.00
#
_symmetry.space_group_name_H-M   'P 1'
#
loop_
_entity.id
_entity.type
_entity.pdbx_description
1 polymer ?
#
loop_
_entity_poly.entity_id
_entity_poly.type
_entity_poly.pdbx_seq_one_letter_code
_entity_poly.pdbx_strand_id
1 'polypeptide(L)'
;MSLSSLDCSTNGSENRVESSLKPQGQAAATNPAQPLSLRDELGIFLSTFITIFLAEVGDKTQVTVLLMSAQSKAPWVVFLGAGSALIATSLCGVLLGKWLSTRVSPRLLDKAAAVLLLLVAGMLLLDVIQG
;
A
#
# COMPACT_ATOMS: atom_id res chain seq x y z
N MET A 1 21.93 67.22 9.64
CA MET A 1 21.95 66.51 10.93
C MET A 1 22.18 65.04 10.62
N SER A 2 23.32 64.51 11.06
CA SER A 2 23.80 63.11 10.97
C SER A 2 24.01 62.53 9.55
N LEU A 3 25.24 62.16 9.11
CA LEU A 3 26.10 61.04 9.58
C LEU A 3 25.29 59.74 9.68
N SER A 4 25.68 58.58 9.18
CA SER A 4 27.01 58.02 8.98
C SER A 4 26.84 56.68 8.25
N SER A 5 27.91 56.24 7.59
CA SER A 5 28.44 54.86 7.58
C SER A 5 27.42 53.71 7.41
N LEU A 6 27.34 53.05 6.25
CA LEU A 6 28.26 51.99 5.82
C LEU A 6 28.47 50.95 6.94
N ASP A 7 27.69 49.87 6.88
CA ASP A 7 28.10 48.59 7.44
C ASP A 7 27.84 47.50 6.40
N CYS A 8 28.93 47.12 5.74
CA CYS A 8 29.12 45.80 5.17
C CYS A 8 29.70 44.96 6.31
N SER A 9 28.93 44.01 6.83
CA SER A 9 29.36 43.08 7.88
C SER A 9 28.55 41.79 7.71
N THR A 10 29.10 40.83 6.97
CA THR A 10 29.87 39.68 7.47
C THR A 10 29.00 38.56 8.03
N ASN A 11 29.04 37.45 7.29
CA ASN A 11 29.12 36.08 7.76
C ASN A 11 28.16 35.62 8.87
N GLY A 12 27.14 34.87 8.45
CA GLY A 12 26.34 33.99 9.30
C GLY A 12 26.22 32.61 8.67
N SER A 13 27.36 32.01 8.28
CA SER A 13 27.46 30.62 7.85
C SER A 13 27.51 29.70 9.07
N GLU A 14 26.41 29.56 9.83
CA GLU A 14 26.42 28.67 11.01
C GLU A 14 25.04 28.13 11.42
N ASN A 15 24.07 28.02 10.50
CA ASN A 15 22.78 27.39 10.84
C ASN A 15 22.06 26.69 9.67
N ARG A 16 22.82 26.00 8.80
CA ARG A 16 22.25 25.18 7.71
C ARG A 16 22.73 23.73 7.72
N VAL A 17 23.10 23.21 8.88
CA VAL A 17 23.46 21.79 9.06
C VAL A 17 22.42 21.03 9.90
N GLU A 18 21.47 21.72 10.53
CA GLU A 18 20.50 21.16 11.50
C GLU A 18 19.10 20.85 10.93
N SER A 19 18.96 20.45 9.66
CA SER A 19 17.66 19.91 9.20
C SER A 19 17.78 18.78 8.18
N SER A 20 18.80 17.93 8.35
CA SER A 20 18.70 16.52 7.99
C SER A 20 17.75 15.83 8.96
N LEU A 21 16.43 15.93 8.72
CA LEU A 21 15.44 14.87 8.95
C LEU A 21 14.03 15.32 8.52
N LYS A 22 13.82 15.61 7.24
CA LYS A 22 12.46 15.55 6.70
C LYS A 22 12.22 14.11 6.23
N PRO A 23 11.26 13.37 6.81
CA PRO A 23 10.93 12.04 6.35
C PRO A 23 10.65 12.06 4.85
N GLN A 24 11.26 11.11 4.14
CA GLN A 24 11.00 10.76 2.76
C GLN A 24 9.54 10.28 2.62
N GLY A 25 8.64 11.26 2.58
CA GLY A 25 7.31 11.16 2.03
C GLY A 25 7.25 12.31 1.04
N GLN A 26 7.79 12.09 -0.16
CA GLN A 26 7.70 13.02 -1.28
C GLN A 26 6.21 13.19 -1.59
N ALA A 27 5.57 14.12 -0.87
CA ALA A 27 4.29 14.68 -1.20
C ALA A 27 4.44 15.22 -2.62
N ALA A 28 3.81 14.50 -3.55
CA ALA A 28 3.74 14.84 -4.95
C ALA A 28 3.35 16.31 -5.07
N ALA A 29 4.31 17.13 -5.48
CA ALA A 29 4.06 18.49 -5.89
C ALA A 29 3.22 18.40 -7.17
N THR A 30 1.89 18.53 -7.04
CA THR A 30 1.00 18.79 -8.16
C THR A 30 1.32 20.18 -8.70
N ASN A 31 2.23 20.23 -9.67
CA ASN A 31 2.42 21.39 -10.54
C ASN A 31 1.45 21.21 -11.73
N PRO A 32 0.42 22.06 -11.88
CA PRO A 32 -0.59 21.86 -12.91
C PRO A 32 -0.02 22.24 -14.29
N ALA A 33 -0.28 21.38 -15.28
CA ALA A 33 -0.04 21.57 -16.73
C ALA A 33 1.37 21.23 -17.28
N GLN A 34 1.72 19.94 -17.30
CA GLN A 34 2.60 19.38 -18.32
C GLN A 34 1.85 18.25 -19.04
N PRO A 35 1.88 18.16 -20.38
CA PRO A 35 1.23 17.06 -21.09
C PRO A 35 1.85 15.75 -20.61
N LEU A 36 1.04 14.88 -20.01
CA LEU A 36 1.50 13.60 -19.48
C LEU A 36 2.06 12.83 -20.67
N SER A 37 3.38 12.68 -20.73
CA SER A 37 3.97 11.98 -21.86
C SER A 37 3.51 10.52 -21.78
N LEU A 38 3.23 9.87 -22.91
CA LEU A 38 2.84 8.45 -22.91
C LEU A 38 3.87 7.57 -22.17
N ARG A 39 5.12 8.02 -22.06
CA ARG A 39 6.18 7.36 -21.30
C ARG A 39 5.99 7.47 -19.79
N ASP A 40 5.49 8.61 -19.30
CA ASP A 40 5.18 8.81 -17.88
C ASP A 40 3.95 7.99 -17.49
N GLU A 41 2.91 7.97 -18.33
CA GLU A 41 1.72 7.13 -18.15
C GLU A 41 2.09 5.64 -18.13
N LEU A 42 2.94 5.20 -19.07
CA LEU A 42 3.46 3.83 -19.09
C LEU A 42 4.37 3.55 -17.88
N GLY A 43 5.16 4.52 -17.42
CA GLY A 43 6.03 4.39 -16.25
C GLY A 43 5.23 4.23 -14.96
N ILE A 44 4.17 5.02 -14.77
CA ILE A 44 3.26 4.93 -13.63
C ILE A 44 2.47 3.63 -13.70
N PHE A 45 1.95 3.26 -14.87
CA PHE A 45 1.25 1.99 -15.09
C PHE A 45 2.16 0.80 -14.77
N LEU A 46 3.38 0.78 -15.30
CA LEU A 46 4.30 -0.34 -15.13
C LEU A 46 4.83 -0.43 -13.70
N SER A 47 5.13 0.69 -13.05
CA SER A 47 5.53 0.73 -11.64
C SER A 47 4.42 0.22 -10.72
N THR A 48 3.20 0.68 -10.94
CA THR A 48 2.02 0.24 -10.18
C THR A 48 1.71 -1.23 -10.46
N PHE A 49 1.76 -1.65 -11.72
CA PHE A 49 1.56 -3.04 -12.14
C PHE A 49 2.60 -3.97 -11.50
N ILE A 50 3.89 -3.65 -11.58
CA ILE A 50 4.94 -4.48 -10.97
C ILE A 50 4.78 -4.55 -9.46
N THR A 51 4.45 -3.43 -8.81
CA THR A 51 4.25 -3.38 -7.36
C THR A 51 3.08 -4.25 -6.92
N ILE A 52 1.94 -4.15 -7.61
CA ILE A 52 0.74 -4.96 -7.34
C ILE A 52 1.00 -6.41 -7.71
N PHE A 53 1.58 -6.68 -8.87
CA PHE A 53 1.93 -8.03 -9.33
C PHE A 53 2.87 -8.73 -8.36
N LEU A 54 3.90 -8.07 -7.83
CA LEU A 54 4.77 -8.67 -6.80
C LEU A 54 4.01 -8.94 -5.50
N ALA A 55 3.11 -8.04 -5.10
CA ALA A 55 2.25 -8.27 -3.94
C ALA A 55 1.27 -9.44 -4.15
N GLU A 56 0.88 -9.71 -5.40
CA GLU A 56 -0.19 -10.66 -5.75
C GLU A 56 0.32 -12.02 -6.24
N VAL A 57 1.51 -12.09 -6.85
CA VAL A 57 2.21 -13.34 -7.24
C VAL A 57 2.59 -14.20 -6.02
N GLY A 58 2.53 -13.60 -4.82
CA GLY A 58 2.72 -14.29 -3.55
C GLY A 58 1.46 -14.89 -2.94
N ASP A 59 0.27 -14.68 -3.51
CA ASP A 59 -0.93 -15.29 -2.95
C ASP A 59 -0.92 -16.80 -3.24
N LYS A 60 -0.57 -17.57 -2.20
CA LYS A 60 -0.58 -19.04 -2.22
C LYS A 60 -1.92 -19.60 -2.70
N THR A 61 -3.00 -18.83 -2.64
CA THR A 61 -4.31 -19.17 -3.20
C THR A 61 -4.26 -19.38 -4.71
N GLN A 62 -3.49 -18.60 -5.47
CA GLN A 62 -3.37 -18.76 -6.93
C GLN A 62 -2.71 -20.11 -7.31
N VAL A 63 -1.64 -20.47 -6.61
CA VAL A 63 -0.94 -21.76 -6.80
C VAL A 63 -1.79 -22.93 -6.30
N THR A 64 -2.54 -22.73 -5.21
CA THR A 64 -3.45 -23.75 -4.66
C THR A 64 -4.61 -24.04 -5.62
N VAL A 65 -5.24 -23.01 -6.19
CA VAL A 65 -6.30 -23.17 -7.20
C VAL A 65 -5.74 -23.81 -8.48
N LEU A 66 -4.54 -23.42 -8.91
CA LEU A 66 -3.89 -24.01 -10.07
C LEU A 66 -3.55 -25.50 -9.85
N LEU A 67 -2.99 -25.87 -8.69
CA LEU A 67 -2.68 -27.26 -8.32
C LEU A 67 -3.94 -28.11 -8.17
N MET A 68 -4.99 -27.57 -7.56
CA MET A 68 -6.28 -28.26 -7.40
C MET A 68 -6.97 -28.46 -8.75
N SER A 69 -6.83 -27.48 -9.66
CA SER A 69 -7.31 -27.58 -11.05
C SER A 69 -6.49 -28.59 -11.86
N ALA A 70 -5.16 -28.61 -11.70
CA ALA A 70 -4.25 -29.50 -12.41
C ALA A 70 -4.32 -30.97 -11.95
N GLN A 71 -4.61 -31.24 -10.67
CA GLN A 71 -4.84 -32.60 -10.16
C GLN A 71 -6.25 -33.13 -10.43
N SER A 72 -7.21 -32.26 -10.74
CA SER A 72 -8.59 -32.68 -10.98
C SER A 72 -8.79 -33.13 -12.42
N LYS A 73 -9.43 -34.30 -12.60
CA LYS A 73 -9.84 -34.83 -13.91
C LYS A 73 -10.80 -33.91 -14.69
N ALA A 74 -11.32 -32.86 -14.06
CA ALA A 74 -12.23 -31.86 -14.63
C ALA A 74 -11.86 -30.43 -14.16
N PRO A 75 -10.87 -29.77 -14.78
CA PRO A 75 -10.37 -28.45 -14.36
C PRO A 75 -11.44 -27.34 -14.38
N TRP A 76 -12.44 -27.47 -15.27
CA TRP A 76 -13.57 -26.55 -15.37
C TRP A 76 -14.47 -26.56 -14.13
N VAL A 77 -14.64 -27.71 -13.46
CA VAL A 77 -15.47 -27.84 -12.25
C VAL A 77 -14.78 -27.16 -11.07
N VAL A 78 -13.46 -27.29 -10.95
CA VAL A 78 -12.68 -26.63 -9.90
C VAL A 78 -12.68 -25.12 -10.10
N PHE A 79 -12.53 -24.64 -11.34
CA PHE A 79 -12.60 -23.22 -11.65
C PHE A 79 -13.97 -22.61 -11.29
N LEU A 80 -15.06 -23.27 -11.70
CA LEU A 80 -16.42 -22.83 -11.36
C LEU A 80 -16.70 -22.94 -9.86
N GLY A 81 -16.19 -23.96 -9.19
CA GLY A 81 -16.30 -24.14 -7.74
C GLY A 81 -15.56 -23.05 -6.97
N ALA A 82 -14.29 -22.79 -7.30
CA ALA A 82 -13.51 -21.71 -6.69
C ALA A 82 -14.10 -20.33 -6.99
N GLY A 83 -14.53 -20.08 -8.23
CA GLY A 83 -15.18 -18.83 -8.62
C GLY A 83 -16.49 -18.59 -7.88
N SER A 84 -17.36 -19.60 -7.78
CA SER A 84 -18.61 -19.49 -7.03
C SER A 84 -18.38 -19.33 -5.52
N ALA A 85 -17.40 -20.03 -4.94
CA ALA A 85 -17.00 -19.87 -3.55
C ALA A 85 -16.47 -18.45 -3.26
N LEU A 86 -15.68 -17.88 -4.17
CA LEU A 86 -15.18 -16.52 -4.05
C LEU A 86 -16.32 -15.49 -4.08
N ILE A 87 -17.27 -15.65 -5.00
CA ILE A 87 -18.46 -14.79 -5.08
C ILE A 87 -19.28 -14.89 -3.80
N ALA A 88 -19.55 -16.11 -3.32
CA ALA A 88 -20.32 -16.34 -2.10
C ALA A 88 -19.63 -15.72 -0.87
N THR A 89 -18.32 -15.93 -0.74
CA THR A 89 -17.51 -15.35 0.34
C THR A 89 -17.51 -13.83 0.29
N SER A 90 -17.36 -13.25 -0.91
CA SER A 90 -17.38 -11.80 -1.10
C SER A 90 -18.75 -11.21 -0.72
N LEU A 91 -19.84 -11.86 -1.13
CA LEU A 91 -21.20 -11.43 -0.78
C LEU A 91 -21.43 -11.48 0.73
N CYS A 92 -21.03 -12.57 1.39
CA CYS A 92 -21.06 -12.69 2.85
C CYS A 92 -20.22 -11.60 3.53
N GLY A 93 -19.02 -11.34 3.02
CA GLY A 93 -18.13 -10.29 3.52
C GLY A 93 -18.74 -8.88 3.40
N VAL A 94 -19.39 -8.57 2.28
CA VAL A 94 -20.07 -7.28 2.08
C VAL A 94 -21.28 -7.13 3.00
N LEU A 95 -22.09 -8.18 3.18
CA LEU A 95 -23.21 -8.16 4.13
C LEU A 95 -22.72 -7.93 5.56
N LEU A 96 -21.70 -8.68 5.97
CA LEU A 96 -21.11 -8.58 7.30
C LEU A 96 -20.45 -7.21 7.52
N GLY A 97 -19.70 -6.73 6.54
CA GLY A 97 -19.06 -5.41 6.56
C GLY A 97 -20.06 -4.27 6.63
N LYS A 98 -21.16 -4.35 5.86
CA LYS A 98 -22.26 -3.37 5.92
C LYS A 98 -22.94 -3.37 7.29
N TRP A 99 -23.22 -4.55 7.85
CA TRP A 99 -23.76 -4.67 9.21
C TRP A 99 -22.82 -4.07 10.26
N LEU A 100 -21.53 -4.41 10.18
CA LEU A 100 -20.50 -3.92 11.10
C LEU A 100 -20.32 -2.40 11.00
N SER A 101 -20.35 -1.83 9.79
CA SER A 101 -20.26 -0.39 9.54
C SER A 101 -21.42 0.41 10.16
N THR A 102 -22.62 -0.18 10.23
CA THR A 102 -23.77 0.48 10.88
C THR A 102 -23.71 0.50 12.41
N ARG A 103 -22.92 -0.39 13.03
CA ARG A 103 -22.85 -0.56 14.49
C ARG A 103 -21.55 -0.02 15.10
N VAL A 104 -20.48 0.07 14.34
CA VAL A 104 -19.12 0.35 14.84
C VAL A 104 -18.57 1.65 14.24
N SER A 105 -17.97 2.50 15.09
CA SER A 105 -17.38 3.75 14.61
C SER A 105 -16.14 3.49 13.73
N PRO A 106 -15.90 4.31 12.69
CA PRO A 106 -14.78 4.10 11.75
C PRO A 106 -13.42 3.99 12.45
N ARG A 107 -13.24 4.76 13.53
CA ARG A 107 -11.98 4.80 14.31
C ARG A 107 -11.67 3.49 15.01
N LEU A 108 -12.68 2.73 15.43
CA LEU A 108 -12.49 1.41 16.03
C LEU A 108 -12.13 0.39 14.97
N LEU A 109 -12.74 0.49 13.78
CA LEU A 109 -12.48 -0.41 12.67
C LEU A 109 -11.04 -0.27 12.14
N ASP A 110 -10.56 0.98 11.99
CA ASP A 110 -9.19 1.25 11.57
C ASP A 110 -8.16 0.74 12.60
N LYS A 111 -8.41 0.98 13.91
CA LYS A 111 -7.54 0.45 14.96
C LYS A 111 -7.55 -1.07 15.01
N ALA A 112 -8.71 -1.70 14.87
CA ALA A 112 -8.83 -3.15 14.84
C ALA A 112 -8.09 -3.75 13.64
N ALA A 113 -8.22 -3.17 12.46
CA ALA A 113 -7.51 -3.60 11.26
C ALA A 113 -6.00 -3.47 11.43
N ALA A 114 -5.51 -2.35 11.97
CA ALA A 114 -4.08 -2.13 12.21
C ALA A 114 -3.51 -3.13 13.22
N VAL A 115 -4.20 -3.37 14.34
CA VAL A 115 -3.77 -4.35 15.36
C VAL A 115 -3.79 -5.77 14.81
N LEU A 116 -4.83 -6.14 14.06
CA LEU A 116 -4.94 -7.45 13.45
C LEU A 116 -3.82 -7.68 12.43
N LEU A 117 -3.55 -6.69 11.57
CA LEU A 117 -2.44 -6.77 10.62
C LEU A 117 -1.09 -6.89 11.31
N LEU A 118 -0.86 -6.10 12.36
CA LEU A 118 0.36 -6.17 13.15
C LEU A 118 0.55 -7.55 13.79
N LEU A 119 -0.53 -8.14 14.33
CA LEU A 119 -0.51 -9.47 14.93
C LEU A 119 -0.20 -10.56 13.90
N VAL A 120 -0.87 -10.54 12.75
CA VAL A 120 -0.62 -11.52 11.68
C VAL A 120 0.80 -11.40 11.16
N ALA A 121 1.28 -10.17 10.90
CA ALA A 121 2.65 -9.93 10.48
C ALA A 121 3.67 -10.40 11.52
N GLY A 122 3.42 -10.13 12.80
CA GLY A 122 4.26 -10.58 13.91
C GLY A 122 4.29 -12.10 14.06
N MET A 123 3.14 -12.76 13.98
CA MET A 123 3.05 -14.23 14.02
C MET A 123 3.82 -14.86 12.86
N LEU A 124 3.65 -14.35 11.63
CA LEU A 124 4.40 -14.84 10.47
C LEU A 124 5.91 -14.61 10.63
N LEU A 125 6.32 -13.48 11.20
CA LEU A 125 7.73 -13.19 11.46
C LEU A 125 8.32 -14.13 12.51
N LEU A 126 7.58 -14.45 13.58
CA LEU A 126 8.03 -15.43 14.57
C LEU A 126 8.13 -16.84 13.99
N ASP A 127 7.13 -17.25 13.20
CA ASP A 127 7.09 -18.54 12.51
C ASP A 127 8.29 -18.68 11.55
N VAL A 128 8.65 -17.62 10.82
CA VAL A 128 9.81 -17.63 9.91
C VAL A 128 11.15 -17.64 10.63
N ILE A 129 11.23 -17.11 11.86
CA ILE A 129 12.45 -17.10 12.67
C ILE A 129 12.64 -18.45 13.40
N GLN A 130 11.55 -19.13 13.73
CA GLN A 130 11.55 -20.43 14.43
C GLN A 130 11.57 -21.64 13.49
N GLY A 131 11.18 -21.46 12.23
CA GLY A 131 11.17 -22.49 11.18
C GLY A 131 12.48 -22.64 10.42
#